data_AF-A0A963RI51-F1
#
_entry.id   AF-A0A963RI51-F1
#
_cell.length_a   1.000
_cell.length_b   1.000
_cell.length_c   1.000
_cell.angle_alpha   90.00
_cell.angle_beta   90.00
_cell.angle_gamma   90.00
#
_symmetry.space_group_name_H-M   'P 1'
#
loop_
_entity.id
_entity.type
_entity.pdbx_description
1 polymer ?
#
loop_
_entity_poly.entity_id
_entity_poly.type
_entity_poly.pdbx_seq_one_letter_code
_entity_poly.pdbx_strand_id
1 'polypeptide(L)'
;MLTTSKWAGLAATTCALAAIAAGAAMAQGQTGAQPQADLPYVEARPTDIGSCRAPTSHAGTDRVLTCTCPAAAGDPSASAAVWGTDVYTADSYICATARHAGVIGTGGGRVTLQMLPGQASYAGTSRNGVSTRSYGRYGASYRYVTTERPVAAPPAPQPAPAVMPSAPSVPVQAAAPVAGLPDVAWSAVTDLADFDLAGGSSSSRRAQDLGQCTSVPPVHRGQAGVLLTCTCPADPGEGPPIWGTRYYSGDSNVCKAALHAGAIDRSGGRVAIMTMTDQDRYEGSTHNGVTSLAYGRTNRLGAYFFVR
;
A
#
# COMPACT_ATOMS: atom_id res chain seq x y z
N MET A 1 31.74 63.85 47.53
CA MET A 1 31.52 62.58 46.81
C MET A 1 30.85 62.91 45.47
N LEU A 2 31.57 62.62 44.38
CA LEU A 2 31.21 62.58 42.94
C LEU A 2 30.56 63.83 42.30
N THR A 3 31.33 64.78 41.73
CA THR A 3 31.93 64.83 40.36
C THR A 3 30.93 64.95 39.20
N THR A 4 30.87 66.16 38.65
CA THR A 4 30.36 66.54 37.32
C THR A 4 31.24 66.00 36.20
N SER A 5 30.67 65.58 35.07
CA SER A 5 31.21 65.91 33.72
C SER A 5 30.23 65.57 32.59
N LYS A 6 29.82 66.61 31.84
CA LYS A 6 29.25 66.53 30.50
C LYS A 6 30.34 66.17 29.49
N TRP A 7 30.03 65.35 28.49
CA TRP A 7 30.70 65.38 27.19
C TRP A 7 29.64 65.31 26.08
N ALA A 8 29.79 66.22 25.12
CA ALA A 8 29.00 66.37 23.90
C ALA A 8 29.85 65.97 22.70
N GLY A 9 29.21 65.59 21.58
CA GLY A 9 29.83 65.45 20.26
C GLY A 9 29.16 64.33 19.44
N LEU A 10 28.13 64.62 18.63
CA LEU A 10 28.17 65.06 17.22
C LEU A 10 28.88 64.06 16.27
N ALA A 11 28.08 63.33 15.49
CA ALA A 11 28.39 62.99 14.10
C ALA A 11 27.08 62.92 13.31
N ALA A 12 27.03 63.73 12.26
CA ALA A 12 25.92 63.94 11.34
C ALA A 12 26.00 62.98 10.13
N THR A 13 25.02 63.10 9.23
CA THR A 13 25.06 62.70 7.79
C THR A 13 24.65 61.22 7.59
N THR A 14 23.64 60.79 6.82
CA THR A 14 22.95 61.36 5.64
C THR A 14 21.61 60.67 5.40
N CYS A 15 20.74 61.37 4.68
CA CYS A 15 19.48 60.97 4.09
C CYS A 15 19.70 60.13 2.80
N ALA A 16 18.86 59.11 2.52
CA ALA A 16 18.20 58.88 1.23
C ALA A 16 17.52 57.50 1.15
N LEU A 17 16.26 57.51 0.66
CA LEU A 17 15.44 56.36 0.30
C LEU A 17 15.99 55.58 -0.90
N ALA A 18 15.79 54.27 -0.91
CA ALA A 18 15.44 53.52 -2.12
C ALA A 18 14.64 52.25 -1.75
N ALA A 19 13.50 52.08 -2.43
CA ALA A 19 12.58 50.96 -2.31
C ALA A 19 12.97 49.77 -3.23
N ILE A 20 12.13 48.72 -3.21
CA ILE A 20 12.07 47.52 -4.08
C ILE A 20 12.89 46.35 -3.48
N ALA A 21 12.41 45.11 -3.27
CA ALA A 21 11.40 44.32 -3.95
C ALA A 21 10.73 43.27 -3.03
N ALA A 22 9.71 42.65 -3.62
CA ALA A 22 8.88 41.55 -3.14
C ALA A 22 9.60 40.28 -2.64
N GLY A 23 8.89 39.56 -1.78
CA GLY A 23 8.76 38.10 -1.88
C GLY A 23 9.67 37.25 -0.99
N ALA A 24 9.09 36.70 0.08
CA ALA A 24 9.15 35.27 0.40
C ALA A 24 8.38 35.01 1.70
N ALA A 25 7.24 34.35 1.58
CA ALA A 25 6.57 33.71 2.69
C ALA A 25 7.47 32.59 3.24
N MET A 26 7.99 32.75 4.45
CA MET A 26 8.59 31.65 5.20
C MET A 26 7.50 31.01 6.05
N ALA A 27 6.86 29.98 5.49
CA ALA A 27 6.00 29.07 6.23
C ALA A 27 6.84 28.39 7.33
N GLN A 28 6.47 28.62 8.58
CA GLN A 28 7.14 28.04 9.74
C GLN A 28 6.70 26.57 9.92
N GLY A 29 7.67 25.65 9.81
CA GLY A 29 7.83 24.43 10.61
C GLY A 29 6.68 23.42 10.70
N GLN A 30 6.64 22.44 9.79
CA GLN A 30 5.99 21.16 10.07
C GLN A 30 6.99 20.22 10.77
N THR A 31 6.81 20.04 12.08
CA THR A 31 7.48 18.99 12.87
C THR A 31 6.90 17.63 12.49
N GLY A 32 7.75 16.76 11.94
CA GLY A 32 7.40 15.51 11.27
C GLY A 32 6.70 14.45 12.14
N ALA A 33 5.49 14.10 11.70
CA ALA A 33 5.02 12.72 11.63
C ALA A 33 5.00 12.37 10.13
N GLN A 34 5.43 11.16 9.73
CA GLN A 34 5.16 10.69 8.37
C GLN A 34 3.65 10.59 8.19
N PRO A 35 3.08 11.09 7.09
CA PRO A 35 1.66 10.90 6.83
C PRO A 35 1.39 9.39 6.81
N GLN A 36 0.31 8.98 7.47
CA GLN A 36 -0.24 7.63 7.55
C GLN A 36 -0.41 6.92 6.17
N ALA A 37 -0.17 7.66 5.09
CA ALA A 37 -0.25 7.27 3.68
C ALA A 37 0.78 6.21 3.23
N ASP A 38 1.94 6.08 3.89
CA ASP A 38 2.97 5.09 3.51
C ASP A 38 2.85 3.75 4.26
N LEU A 39 1.91 3.64 5.21
CA LEU A 39 1.71 2.41 5.97
C LEU A 39 0.96 1.36 5.13
N PRO A 40 1.31 0.07 5.26
CA PRO A 40 0.53 -0.99 4.63
C PRO A 40 -0.92 -0.96 5.13
N TYR A 41 -1.87 -0.94 4.19
CA TYR A 41 -3.29 -1.04 4.51
C TYR A 41 -3.65 -2.48 4.90
N VAL A 42 -4.48 -2.62 5.93
CA VAL A 42 -5.09 -3.89 6.31
C VAL A 42 -6.59 -3.71 6.50
N GLU A 43 -7.37 -4.61 5.92
CA GLU A 43 -8.83 -4.63 6.09
C GLU A 43 -9.19 -5.43 7.33
N ALA A 44 -9.06 -4.79 8.49
CA ALA A 44 -9.38 -5.38 9.79
C ALA A 44 -10.01 -4.34 10.68
N ARG A 45 -10.82 -4.79 11.66
CA ARG A 45 -11.25 -3.95 12.77
C ARG A 45 -10.20 -4.02 13.88
N PRO A 46 -9.44 -2.95 14.16
CA PRO A 46 -8.45 -2.98 15.23
C PRO A 46 -9.09 -3.22 16.58
N THR A 47 -8.49 -4.09 17.39
CA THR A 47 -8.86 -4.22 18.80
C THR A 47 -8.16 -3.13 19.59
N ASP A 48 -8.93 -2.27 20.27
CA ASP A 48 -8.36 -1.26 21.15
C ASP A 48 -7.87 -1.90 22.45
N ILE A 49 -6.57 -1.78 22.72
CA ILE A 49 -5.93 -2.28 23.94
C ILE A 49 -5.63 -1.16 24.95
N GLY A 50 -6.13 0.06 24.69
CA GLY A 50 -6.00 1.21 25.56
C GLY A 50 -4.61 1.86 25.47
N SER A 51 -3.91 1.94 26.61
CA SER A 51 -2.55 2.49 26.64
C SER A 51 -1.55 1.53 26.01
N CYS A 52 -0.73 2.03 25.08
CA CYS A 52 0.23 1.21 24.39
C CYS A 52 1.26 0.59 25.36
N ARG A 53 1.41 -0.74 25.28
CA ARG A 53 2.41 -1.56 25.97
C ARG A 53 3.02 -2.54 24.96
N ALA A 54 4.13 -3.19 25.28
CA ALA A 54 4.64 -4.25 24.41
C ALA A 54 3.54 -5.32 24.17
N PRO A 55 3.21 -5.67 22.90
CA PRO A 55 2.05 -6.50 22.58
C PRO A 55 2.33 -8.01 22.76
N THR A 56 3.18 -8.38 23.71
CA THR A 56 3.62 -9.78 23.93
C THR A 56 2.46 -10.72 24.28
N SER A 57 1.39 -10.22 24.91
CA SER A 57 0.16 -10.98 25.16
C SER A 57 -0.57 -11.41 23.88
N HIS A 58 -0.24 -10.81 22.75
CA HIS A 58 -0.78 -11.13 21.42
C HIS A 58 0.26 -11.80 20.50
N ALA A 59 1.41 -12.20 21.04
CA ALA A 59 2.45 -12.90 20.29
C ALA A 59 1.92 -14.19 19.66
N GLY A 60 2.33 -14.48 18.43
CA GLY A 60 1.88 -15.67 17.68
C GLY A 60 0.49 -15.56 17.07
N THR A 61 -0.14 -14.38 17.13
CA THR A 61 -1.41 -14.08 16.46
C THR A 61 -1.18 -13.18 15.23
N ASP A 62 -2.21 -13.01 14.41
CA ASP A 62 -2.26 -12.07 13.27
C ASP A 62 -3.14 -10.84 13.56
N ARG A 63 -3.43 -10.59 14.85
CA ARG A 63 -4.37 -9.56 15.30
C ARG A 63 -3.91 -8.16 14.91
N VAL A 64 -4.88 -7.32 14.53
CA VAL A 64 -4.69 -5.89 14.37
C VAL A 64 -5.11 -5.19 15.66
N LEU A 65 -4.20 -4.43 16.23
CA LEU A 65 -4.36 -3.74 17.51
C LEU A 65 -4.26 -2.23 17.30
N THR A 66 -5.04 -1.48 18.06
CA THR A 66 -4.89 -0.03 18.17
C THR A 66 -4.66 0.35 19.63
N CYS A 67 -3.84 1.36 19.87
CA CYS A 67 -3.58 1.86 21.21
C CYS A 67 -3.13 3.32 21.17
N THR A 68 -3.07 3.97 22.34
CA THR A 68 -2.67 5.37 22.47
C THR A 68 -1.34 5.50 23.20
N CYS A 69 -0.43 6.28 22.62
CA CYS A 69 0.86 6.65 23.17
C CYS A 69 0.81 8.05 23.81
N PRO A 70 1.39 8.24 25.01
CA PRO A 70 1.55 9.57 25.59
C PRO A 70 2.62 10.37 24.83
N ALA A 71 2.71 11.67 25.13
CA ALA A 71 3.80 12.51 24.67
C ALA A 71 5.15 11.98 25.22
N ALA A 72 6.21 12.13 24.43
CA ALA A 72 7.53 11.58 24.73
C ALA A 72 8.10 12.06 26.08
N ALA A 73 7.79 13.30 26.49
CA ALA A 73 8.23 13.86 27.77
C ALA A 73 7.65 13.13 29.00
N GLY A 74 6.54 12.40 28.84
CA GLY A 74 5.91 11.58 29.88
C GLY A 74 5.90 10.09 29.55
N ASP A 75 6.64 9.66 28.53
CA ASP A 75 6.63 8.28 28.07
C ASP A 75 7.81 7.49 28.68
N PRO A 76 7.56 6.53 29.58
CA PRO A 76 8.62 5.73 30.19
C PRO A 76 9.36 4.85 29.17
N SER A 77 8.79 4.63 27.99
CA SER A 77 9.44 3.86 26.91
C SER A 77 10.39 4.69 26.04
N ALA A 78 10.46 6.02 26.22
CA ALA A 78 11.27 6.90 25.37
C ALA A 78 12.76 6.53 25.33
N SER A 79 13.30 5.98 26.43
CA SER A 79 14.68 5.53 26.55
C SER A 79 14.86 4.01 26.46
N ALA A 80 13.79 3.26 26.21
CA ALA A 80 13.85 1.81 26.17
C ALA A 80 14.57 1.32 24.90
N ALA A 81 15.38 0.26 25.06
CA ALA A 81 15.92 -0.44 23.90
C ALA A 81 14.78 -1.13 23.16
N VAL A 82 14.75 -0.96 21.85
CA VAL A 82 13.79 -1.59 20.94
C VAL A 82 14.53 -2.22 19.77
N TRP A 83 13.94 -3.23 19.14
CA TRP A 83 14.63 -4.06 18.14
C TRP A 83 13.87 -4.13 16.83
N GLY A 84 14.61 -4.05 15.73
CA GLY A 84 14.08 -4.10 14.38
C GLY A 84 13.74 -2.75 13.76
N THR A 85 13.31 -2.80 12.51
CA THR A 85 13.02 -1.66 11.65
C THR A 85 11.93 -2.08 10.69
N ASP A 86 10.83 -1.30 10.63
CA ASP A 86 9.58 -1.59 9.88
C ASP A 86 8.81 -2.82 10.39
N VAL A 87 9.53 -3.89 10.75
CA VAL A 87 9.07 -5.00 11.57
C VAL A 87 9.90 -5.05 12.85
N TYR A 88 9.20 -5.00 13.98
CA TYR A 88 9.78 -4.93 15.32
C TYR A 88 9.52 -6.22 16.10
N THR A 89 10.41 -6.59 17.02
CA THR A 89 10.16 -7.73 17.92
C THR A 89 8.96 -7.45 18.82
N ALA A 90 8.16 -8.46 19.14
CA ALA A 90 6.91 -8.27 19.89
C ALA A 90 7.08 -7.77 21.34
N ASP A 91 8.29 -7.82 21.90
CA ASP A 91 8.66 -7.24 23.19
C ASP A 91 9.11 -5.77 23.11
N SER A 92 9.31 -5.22 21.91
CA SER A 92 9.64 -3.81 21.74
C SER A 92 8.47 -2.90 22.11
N TYR A 93 8.73 -1.84 22.87
CA TYR A 93 7.72 -0.86 23.26
C TYR A 93 7.15 -0.10 22.06
N ILE A 94 5.83 -0.18 21.88
CA ILE A 94 5.08 0.38 20.74
C ILE A 94 5.34 1.89 20.57
N CYS A 95 5.41 2.68 21.65
CA CYS A 95 5.53 4.13 21.48
C CYS A 95 6.91 4.56 21.00
N ALA A 96 7.96 3.85 21.43
CA ALA A 96 9.32 4.08 20.96
C ALA A 96 9.49 3.66 19.50
N THR A 97 8.98 2.49 19.11
CA THR A 97 9.04 2.01 17.72
C THR A 97 8.11 2.80 16.79
N ALA A 98 7.00 3.35 17.28
CA ALA A 98 6.12 4.21 16.49
C ALA A 98 6.79 5.55 16.16
N ARG A 99 7.50 6.14 17.13
CA ARG A 99 8.36 7.31 16.88
C ARG A 99 9.47 6.97 15.91
N HIS A 100 10.16 5.84 16.11
CA HIS A 100 11.19 5.36 15.18
C HIS A 100 10.64 5.23 13.74
N ALA A 101 9.48 4.60 13.57
CA ALA A 101 8.81 4.42 12.30
C ALA A 101 8.24 5.73 11.71
N GLY A 102 8.25 6.84 12.47
CA GLY A 102 7.68 8.11 12.05
C GLY A 102 6.15 8.13 12.06
N VAL A 103 5.49 7.09 12.60
CA VAL A 103 4.02 6.98 12.69
C VAL A 103 3.45 8.04 13.61
N ILE A 104 4.19 8.39 14.67
CA ILE A 104 3.86 9.49 15.58
C ILE A 104 5.09 10.35 15.85
N GLY A 105 4.87 11.63 16.13
CA GLY A 105 5.90 12.55 16.61
C GLY A 105 6.09 12.50 18.13
N THR A 106 6.80 13.50 18.68
CA THR A 106 7.04 13.64 20.13
C THR A 106 5.78 13.95 20.94
N GLY A 107 4.70 14.40 20.30
CA GLY A 107 3.40 14.66 20.94
C GLY A 107 2.61 13.39 21.31
N GLY A 108 3.05 12.21 20.88
CA GLY A 108 2.30 10.97 21.06
C GLY A 108 1.17 10.83 20.04
N GLY A 109 0.17 10.00 20.36
CA GLY A 109 -0.98 9.79 19.47
C GLY A 109 -1.45 8.35 19.43
N ARG A 110 -2.49 8.11 18.62
CA ARG A 110 -3.03 6.78 18.38
C ARG A 110 -2.25 6.09 17.27
N VAL A 111 -1.97 4.82 17.44
CA VAL A 111 -1.26 4.00 16.45
C VAL A 111 -1.98 2.69 16.22
N THR A 112 -1.84 2.14 15.02
CA THR A 112 -2.39 0.83 14.66
C THR A 112 -1.29 -0.08 14.16
N LEU A 113 -1.29 -1.32 14.65
CA LEU A 113 -0.28 -2.32 14.32
C LEU A 113 -0.92 -3.67 14.03
N GLN A 114 -0.21 -4.49 13.27
CA GLN A 114 -0.55 -5.89 13.01
C GLN A 114 0.50 -6.79 13.64
N MET A 115 0.06 -7.79 14.40
CA MET A 115 0.90 -8.87 14.90
C MET A 115 1.31 -9.82 13.76
N LEU A 116 2.54 -10.32 13.83
CA LEU A 116 3.15 -11.14 12.80
C LEU A 116 3.93 -12.31 13.44
N PRO A 117 4.18 -13.39 12.68
CA PRO A 117 5.17 -14.39 13.07
C PRO A 117 6.55 -13.78 13.30
N GLY A 118 7.36 -14.47 14.11
CA GLY A 118 8.75 -14.07 14.33
C GLY A 118 9.66 -14.25 13.11
N GLN A 119 10.72 -13.45 13.02
CA GLN A 119 11.76 -13.53 11.99
C GLN A 119 13.05 -14.14 12.54
N ALA A 120 13.92 -14.61 11.62
CA ALA A 120 15.23 -15.15 11.95
C ALA A 120 16.26 -14.05 12.33
N SER A 121 16.02 -12.81 11.92
CA SER A 121 16.87 -11.66 12.19
C SER A 121 16.09 -10.37 12.03
N TYR A 122 16.47 -9.33 12.77
CA TYR A 122 15.89 -7.99 12.72
C TYR A 122 17.03 -6.98 12.59
N ALA A 123 16.90 -6.04 11.65
CA ALA A 123 17.88 -4.98 11.45
C ALA A 123 17.57 -3.77 12.36
N GLY A 124 18.56 -3.31 13.14
CA GLY A 124 18.48 -2.06 13.87
C GLY A 124 18.90 -0.87 13.01
N THR A 125 18.19 0.25 13.11
CA THR A 125 18.51 1.50 12.41
C THR A 125 18.26 2.71 13.30
N SER A 126 18.64 3.89 12.83
CA SER A 126 18.30 5.17 13.47
C SER A 126 17.40 5.96 12.53
N ARG A 127 16.16 6.23 12.96
CA ARG A 127 15.17 6.98 12.19
C ARG A 127 14.39 7.89 13.15
N ASN A 128 14.04 9.09 12.68
CA ASN A 128 13.17 10.03 13.43
C ASN A 128 13.64 10.32 14.87
N GLY A 129 14.98 10.37 15.07
CA GLY A 129 15.58 10.64 16.39
C GLY A 129 15.55 9.47 17.38
N VAL A 130 15.06 8.30 16.97
CA VAL A 130 15.07 7.06 17.77
C VAL A 130 16.06 6.08 17.14
N SER A 131 16.76 5.29 17.96
CA SER A 131 17.63 4.22 17.48
C SER A 131 17.14 2.87 17.97
N THR A 132 16.98 1.91 17.05
CA THR A 132 16.69 0.52 17.34
C THR A 132 17.96 -0.33 17.24
N ARG A 133 17.95 -1.50 17.88
CA ARG A 133 19.04 -2.47 17.84
C ARG A 133 18.71 -3.62 16.90
N SER A 134 19.74 -4.20 16.29
CA SER A 134 19.58 -5.46 15.59
C SER A 134 19.33 -6.58 16.60
N TYR A 135 18.60 -7.61 16.17
CA TYR A 135 18.35 -8.81 16.97
C TYR A 135 18.39 -10.06 16.10
N GLY A 136 18.68 -11.20 16.72
CA GLY A 136 18.65 -12.50 16.06
C GLY A 136 17.23 -13.03 15.91
N ARG A 137 17.09 -14.36 15.98
CA ARG A 137 15.79 -15.03 15.90
C ARG A 137 14.93 -14.64 17.10
N TYR A 138 13.68 -14.28 16.83
CA TYR A 138 12.69 -14.02 17.87
C TYR A 138 11.33 -14.57 17.46
N GLY A 139 10.48 -14.96 18.42
CA GLY A 139 9.28 -15.79 18.18
C GLY A 139 8.06 -15.07 17.64
N ALA A 140 7.97 -13.74 17.77
CA ALA A 140 6.84 -12.95 17.31
C ALA A 140 7.25 -11.51 16.95
N SER A 141 6.55 -10.89 16.02
CA SER A 141 6.84 -9.52 15.60
C SER A 141 5.57 -8.69 15.43
N TYR A 142 5.73 -7.40 15.17
CA TYR A 142 4.66 -6.54 14.70
C TYR A 142 5.16 -5.49 13.72
N ARG A 143 4.23 -4.93 12.94
CA ARG A 143 4.46 -3.77 12.07
C ARG A 143 3.32 -2.77 12.19
N TYR A 144 3.58 -1.51 11.86
CA TYR A 144 2.52 -0.50 11.76
C TYR A 144 1.73 -0.66 10.46
N VAL A 145 0.43 -0.40 10.55
CA VAL A 145 -0.53 -0.52 9.45
C VAL A 145 -1.51 0.64 9.52
N THR A 146 -2.20 0.91 8.42
CA THR A 146 -3.40 1.76 8.43
C THR A 146 -4.63 0.91 8.17
N THR A 147 -5.73 1.23 8.85
CA THR A 147 -7.08 0.72 8.51
C THR A 147 -7.92 1.77 7.81
N GLU A 148 -7.43 3.01 7.75
CA GLU A 148 -8.01 4.03 6.91
C GLU A 148 -7.56 3.75 5.49
N ARG A 149 -8.51 3.38 4.62
CA ARG A 149 -8.27 3.29 3.19
C ARG A 149 -7.66 4.63 2.76
N PRO A 150 -6.50 4.64 2.09
CA PRO A 150 -5.98 5.86 1.50
C PRO A 150 -7.08 6.42 0.58
N VAL A 151 -7.72 7.51 1.01
CA VAL A 151 -8.54 8.31 0.11
C VAL A 151 -7.51 8.95 -0.80
N ALA A 152 -7.48 8.55 -2.06
CA ALA A 152 -6.63 9.21 -3.04
C ALA A 152 -6.88 10.71 -2.90
N ALA A 153 -5.83 11.47 -2.58
CA ALA A 153 -5.92 12.92 -2.57
C ALA A 153 -6.56 13.33 -3.90
N PRO A 154 -7.55 14.26 -3.90
CA PRO A 154 -8.08 14.78 -5.15
C PRO A 154 -6.88 15.18 -6.01
N PRO A 155 -6.81 14.75 -7.29
CA PRO A 155 -5.68 15.10 -8.13
C PRO A 155 -5.50 16.62 -8.04
N ALA A 156 -4.30 17.08 -7.67
CA ALA A 156 -3.96 18.49 -7.73
C ALA A 156 -4.44 19.04 -9.07
N PRO A 157 -4.94 20.29 -9.16
CA PRO A 157 -5.45 20.83 -10.41
C PRO A 157 -4.34 20.72 -11.46
N GLN A 158 -4.45 19.70 -12.30
CA GLN A 158 -3.48 19.46 -13.34
C GLN A 158 -3.64 20.64 -14.31
N PRO A 159 -2.55 21.27 -14.79
CA PRO A 159 -2.66 22.18 -15.92
C PRO A 159 -3.45 21.44 -16.99
N ALA A 160 -4.51 22.06 -17.50
CA ALA A 160 -5.33 21.48 -18.55
C ALA A 160 -4.39 20.83 -19.58
N PRO A 161 -4.58 19.54 -19.92
CA PRO A 161 -3.67 18.88 -20.83
C PRO A 161 -3.59 19.74 -22.07
N ALA A 162 -2.39 20.24 -22.37
CA ALA A 162 -2.13 20.85 -23.65
C ALA A 162 -2.66 19.85 -24.67
N VAL A 163 -3.61 20.30 -25.49
CA VAL A 163 -4.15 19.50 -26.59
C VAL A 163 -2.96 19.18 -27.48
N MET A 164 -2.33 18.04 -27.22
CA MET A 164 -1.34 17.50 -28.12
C MET A 164 -2.15 17.09 -29.35
N PRO A 165 -1.78 17.53 -30.56
CA PRO A 165 -2.41 17.03 -31.75
C PRO A 165 -2.30 15.51 -31.71
N SER A 166 -3.43 14.86 -31.99
CA SER A 166 -3.59 13.42 -32.08
C SER A 166 -2.34 12.79 -32.67
N ALA A 167 -1.61 12.02 -31.86
CA ALA A 167 -0.53 11.21 -32.37
C ALA A 167 -1.13 10.29 -33.45
N PRO A 168 -0.49 10.15 -34.62
CA PRO A 168 -0.97 9.22 -35.63
C PRO A 168 -1.07 7.83 -35.01
N SER A 169 -2.16 7.14 -35.31
CA SER A 169 -2.39 5.74 -34.96
C SER A 169 -1.19 4.91 -35.43
N VAL A 170 -0.28 4.60 -34.51
CA VAL A 170 0.75 3.60 -34.75
C VAL A 170 0.01 2.27 -34.87
N PRO A 171 0.11 1.54 -36.00
CA PRO A 171 -0.44 0.20 -36.07
C PRO A 171 0.27 -0.64 -35.01
N VAL A 172 -0.50 -1.24 -34.11
CA VAL A 172 -0.01 -2.22 -33.14
C VAL A 172 0.56 -3.38 -33.96
N GLN A 173 1.88 -3.39 -34.15
CA GLN A 173 2.56 -4.52 -34.74
C GLN A 173 2.61 -5.59 -33.66
N ALA A 174 2.04 -6.76 -33.97
CA ALA A 174 2.06 -7.92 -33.09
C ALA A 174 3.50 -8.19 -32.65
N ALA A 175 3.71 -8.24 -31.33
CA ALA A 175 4.99 -8.65 -30.77
C ALA A 175 5.35 -10.04 -31.30
N ALA A 176 6.56 -10.17 -31.83
CA ALA A 176 7.09 -11.43 -32.32
C ALA A 176 7.12 -12.49 -31.20
N PRO A 177 6.89 -13.78 -31.53
CA PRO A 177 6.89 -14.85 -30.55
C PRO A 177 8.28 -15.05 -29.95
N VAL A 178 8.35 -15.16 -28.63
CA VAL A 178 9.55 -15.59 -27.91
C VAL A 178 9.68 -17.10 -28.12
N ALA A 179 10.66 -17.52 -28.91
CA ALA A 179 10.86 -18.93 -29.23
C ALA A 179 11.18 -19.76 -27.97
N GLY A 180 10.43 -20.85 -27.76
CA GLY A 180 10.77 -21.88 -26.77
C GLY A 180 9.82 -22.01 -25.57
N LEU A 181 8.77 -21.20 -25.48
CA LEU A 181 7.60 -21.54 -24.67
C LEU A 181 6.53 -22.12 -25.61
N PRO A 182 5.80 -23.19 -25.23
CA PRO A 182 4.76 -23.72 -26.08
C PRO A 182 3.81 -22.58 -26.45
N ASP A 183 3.54 -22.44 -27.74
CA ASP A 183 2.55 -21.55 -28.35
C ASP A 183 1.15 -21.92 -27.85
N VAL A 184 0.89 -21.77 -26.55
CA VAL A 184 -0.46 -21.61 -26.04
C VAL A 184 -0.83 -20.18 -26.35
N ALA A 185 -1.04 -19.96 -27.66
CA ALA A 185 -1.67 -18.80 -28.21
C ALA A 185 -2.97 -18.53 -27.43
N TRP A 186 -3.38 -17.29 -27.46
CA TRP A 186 -4.46 -16.64 -26.72
C TRP A 186 -5.88 -17.22 -26.92
N SER A 187 -6.00 -18.49 -27.27
CA SER A 187 -7.19 -19.32 -27.36
C SER A 187 -7.40 -20.27 -26.16
N ALA A 188 -6.50 -20.32 -25.17
CA ALA A 188 -6.72 -21.09 -23.93
C ALA A 188 -7.40 -20.28 -22.82
N VAL A 189 -8.17 -19.27 -23.23
CA VAL A 189 -9.42 -18.97 -22.55
C VAL A 189 -10.28 -20.22 -22.78
N THR A 190 -10.26 -21.18 -21.84
CA THR A 190 -11.07 -22.39 -21.94
C THR A 190 -12.53 -21.98 -22.12
N ASP A 191 -13.10 -22.38 -23.25
CA ASP A 191 -14.49 -22.11 -23.62
C ASP A 191 -15.40 -22.43 -22.42
N LEU A 192 -16.14 -21.42 -21.95
CA LEU A 192 -17.12 -21.52 -20.87
C LEU A 192 -18.18 -22.61 -21.15
N ALA A 193 -18.30 -23.11 -22.39
CA ALA A 193 -19.14 -24.26 -22.72
C ALA A 193 -18.83 -25.55 -21.91
N ASP A 194 -17.59 -25.74 -21.44
CA ASP A 194 -17.22 -26.90 -20.62
C ASP A 194 -17.57 -26.74 -19.13
N PHE A 195 -17.96 -25.53 -18.71
CA PHE A 195 -18.24 -25.21 -17.32
C PHE A 195 -19.67 -24.70 -17.17
N ASP A 196 -20.51 -25.48 -16.49
CA ASP A 196 -21.91 -25.16 -16.28
C ASP A 196 -22.06 -23.88 -15.42
N LEU A 197 -22.07 -22.73 -16.09
CA LEU A 197 -22.30 -21.41 -15.52
C LEU A 197 -23.76 -21.20 -15.12
N ALA A 198 -24.65 -22.08 -15.58
CA ALA A 198 -26.09 -21.99 -15.42
C ALA A 198 -26.61 -23.06 -14.47
N GLY A 199 -25.85 -23.47 -13.45
CA GLY A 199 -26.36 -24.28 -12.36
C GLY A 199 -27.05 -25.60 -12.76
N GLY A 200 -26.82 -26.11 -13.98
CA GLY A 200 -27.31 -27.39 -14.45
C GLY A 200 -26.46 -28.54 -13.92
N SER A 201 -27.08 -29.69 -13.73
CA SER A 201 -26.43 -30.89 -13.20
C SER A 201 -25.75 -31.68 -14.31
N SER A 202 -24.44 -31.91 -14.22
CA SER A 202 -23.85 -33.25 -14.04
C SER A 202 -22.34 -33.25 -14.31
N SER A 203 -21.56 -33.77 -13.36
CA SER A 203 -20.13 -34.18 -13.45
C SER A 203 -19.04 -33.17 -13.88
N SER A 204 -19.35 -31.97 -14.36
CA SER A 204 -18.38 -30.90 -14.61
C SER A 204 -18.04 -30.16 -13.31
N ARG A 205 -16.79 -29.73 -13.13
CA ARG A 205 -16.35 -28.90 -11.99
C ARG A 205 -17.21 -27.65 -11.95
N ARG A 206 -18.23 -27.63 -11.09
CA ARG A 206 -19.22 -26.57 -11.03
C ARG A 206 -18.52 -25.27 -10.62
N ALA A 207 -18.66 -24.23 -11.43
CA ALA A 207 -18.11 -22.91 -11.10
C ALA A 207 -18.72 -22.41 -9.79
N GLN A 208 -17.89 -21.92 -8.88
CA GLN A 208 -18.40 -21.33 -7.64
C GLN A 208 -18.73 -19.86 -7.90
N ASP A 209 -20.01 -19.50 -7.77
CA ASP A 209 -20.45 -18.11 -7.88
C ASP A 209 -20.19 -17.36 -6.58
N LEU A 210 -19.41 -16.28 -6.67
CA LEU A 210 -19.07 -15.40 -5.56
C LEU A 210 -20.05 -14.23 -5.43
N GLY A 211 -20.99 -14.06 -6.35
CA GLY A 211 -21.86 -12.89 -6.41
C GLY A 211 -21.06 -11.66 -6.86
N GLN A 212 -20.88 -10.66 -6.00
CA GLN A 212 -20.14 -9.44 -6.34
C GLN A 212 -18.64 -9.63 -6.11
N CYS A 213 -17.83 -9.36 -7.15
CA CYS A 213 -16.40 -9.60 -7.07
C CYS A 213 -15.62 -8.43 -6.48
N THR A 214 -14.66 -8.76 -5.60
CA THR A 214 -13.57 -7.86 -5.22
C THR A 214 -12.23 -8.52 -5.52
N SER A 215 -11.88 -9.62 -4.87
CA SER A 215 -10.66 -10.40 -5.11
C SER A 215 -10.94 -11.91 -5.00
N VAL A 216 -9.97 -12.76 -5.36
CA VAL A 216 -10.09 -14.20 -5.09
C VAL A 216 -10.22 -14.42 -3.58
N PRO A 217 -11.25 -15.15 -3.09
CA PRO A 217 -11.39 -15.43 -1.67
C PRO A 217 -10.14 -16.14 -1.11
N PRO A 218 -9.71 -15.84 0.13
CA PRO A 218 -8.51 -16.44 0.71
C PRO A 218 -8.46 -17.97 0.67
N VAL A 219 -9.61 -18.64 0.77
CA VAL A 219 -9.71 -20.11 0.69
C VAL A 219 -9.32 -20.67 -0.68
N HIS A 220 -9.41 -19.89 -1.75
CA HIS A 220 -9.06 -20.31 -3.12
C HIS A 220 -7.73 -19.75 -3.62
N ARG A 221 -7.09 -18.86 -2.83
CA ARG A 221 -5.78 -18.29 -3.15
C ARG A 221 -4.70 -19.37 -3.10
N GLY A 222 -3.91 -19.46 -4.16
CA GLY A 222 -2.84 -20.46 -4.31
C GLY A 222 -3.30 -21.86 -4.67
N GLN A 223 -4.62 -22.09 -4.82
CA GLN A 223 -5.16 -23.34 -5.35
C GLN A 223 -5.19 -23.29 -6.87
N ALA A 224 -4.76 -24.36 -7.54
CA ALA A 224 -4.84 -24.44 -8.99
C ALA A 224 -6.12 -25.16 -9.45
N GLY A 225 -6.78 -24.59 -10.46
CA GLY A 225 -7.91 -25.21 -11.14
C GLY A 225 -9.27 -25.03 -10.47
N VAL A 226 -9.42 -24.04 -9.59
CA VAL A 226 -10.74 -23.64 -9.06
C VAL A 226 -11.34 -22.60 -10.00
N LEU A 227 -12.50 -22.93 -10.57
CA LEU A 227 -13.26 -22.01 -11.40
C LEU A 227 -14.21 -21.18 -10.53
N LEU A 228 -14.03 -19.87 -10.56
CA LEU A 228 -14.86 -18.92 -9.84
C LEU A 228 -15.56 -18.01 -10.84
N THR A 229 -16.81 -17.67 -10.56
CA THR A 229 -17.56 -16.71 -11.36
C THR A 229 -18.09 -15.60 -10.47
N CYS A 230 -18.25 -14.42 -11.04
CA CYS A 230 -18.81 -13.29 -10.30
C CYS A 230 -19.29 -12.19 -11.23
N THR A 231 -20.01 -11.24 -10.65
CA THR A 231 -20.52 -10.04 -11.32
C THR A 231 -19.68 -8.84 -10.88
N CYS A 232 -19.33 -8.03 -11.86
CA CYS A 232 -18.62 -6.77 -11.68
C CYS A 232 -19.57 -5.59 -11.89
N PRO A 233 -19.47 -4.56 -11.04
CA PRO A 233 -20.25 -3.34 -11.21
C PRO A 233 -19.76 -2.55 -12.43
N ALA A 234 -20.54 -1.55 -12.83
CA ALA A 234 -20.09 -0.53 -13.76
C ALA A 234 -18.88 0.24 -13.21
N ASP A 235 -18.06 0.74 -14.12
CA ASP A 235 -16.82 1.48 -13.87
C ASP A 235 -15.84 0.80 -12.90
N PRO A 236 -15.46 -0.47 -13.14
CA PRO A 236 -14.61 -1.23 -12.22
C PRO A 236 -13.13 -0.80 -12.24
N GLY A 237 -12.77 0.26 -12.97
CA GLY A 237 -11.40 0.76 -13.10
C GLY A 237 -10.87 1.44 -11.83
N GLU A 238 -11.76 1.83 -10.93
CA GLU A 238 -11.45 2.52 -9.68
C GLU A 238 -10.96 1.56 -8.60
N GLY A 239 -10.08 2.05 -7.71
CA GLY A 239 -9.59 1.29 -6.56
C GLY A 239 -8.14 0.81 -6.66
N PRO A 240 -7.74 -0.20 -5.86
CA PRO A 240 -6.33 -0.55 -5.65
C PRO A 240 -5.61 -0.92 -6.96
N PRO A 241 -4.27 -0.80 -7.01
CA PRO A 241 -3.51 -1.33 -8.13
C PRO A 241 -3.77 -2.83 -8.27
N ILE A 242 -3.75 -3.28 -9.51
CA ILE A 242 -3.72 -4.70 -9.85
C ILE A 242 -2.29 -5.04 -10.24
N TRP A 243 -1.85 -6.25 -9.95
CA TRP A 243 -0.53 -6.74 -10.31
C TRP A 243 -0.66 -7.87 -11.32
N GLY A 244 0.11 -7.75 -12.39
CA GLY A 244 0.13 -8.75 -13.44
C GLY A 244 -0.62 -8.36 -14.71
N THR A 245 -0.34 -9.15 -15.73
CA THR A 245 -0.96 -9.13 -17.05
C THR A 245 -1.01 -10.58 -17.51
N ARG A 246 -2.12 -10.98 -18.14
CA ARG A 246 -2.51 -12.39 -18.37
C ARG A 246 -2.80 -13.18 -17.08
N TYR A 247 -1.82 -13.22 -16.17
CA TYR A 247 -1.95 -13.76 -14.84
C TYR A 247 -1.92 -12.61 -13.85
N TYR A 248 -2.95 -12.52 -13.02
CA TYR A 248 -3.05 -11.52 -11.97
C TYR A 248 -2.79 -12.17 -10.62
N SER A 249 -2.16 -11.44 -9.70
CA SER A 249 -1.96 -11.94 -8.34
C SER A 249 -3.31 -12.24 -7.66
N GLY A 250 -3.38 -13.25 -6.80
CA GLY A 250 -4.62 -13.68 -6.15
C GLY A 250 -5.33 -12.61 -5.31
N ASP A 251 -4.63 -11.55 -4.94
CA ASP A 251 -5.15 -10.37 -4.23
C ASP A 251 -5.52 -9.20 -5.15
N SER A 252 -5.19 -9.24 -6.44
CA SER A 252 -5.59 -8.24 -7.42
C SER A 252 -7.11 -8.18 -7.56
N ASN A 253 -7.65 -6.97 -7.68
CA ASN A 253 -9.09 -6.79 -7.86
C ASN A 253 -9.58 -7.42 -9.17
N VAL A 254 -10.51 -8.36 -9.09
CA VAL A 254 -10.99 -9.15 -10.24
C VAL A 254 -11.69 -8.28 -11.28
N CYS A 255 -12.47 -7.30 -10.87
CA CYS A 255 -13.22 -6.47 -11.81
C CYS A 255 -12.33 -5.45 -12.53
N LYS A 256 -11.38 -4.85 -11.81
CA LYS A 256 -10.37 -3.97 -12.41
C LYS A 256 -9.44 -4.75 -13.33
N ALA A 257 -9.04 -5.95 -12.93
CA ALA A 257 -8.26 -6.87 -13.75
C ALA A 257 -9.06 -7.33 -14.98
N ALA A 258 -10.38 -7.50 -14.87
CA ALA A 258 -11.24 -7.86 -15.98
C ALA A 258 -11.33 -6.73 -17.01
N LEU A 259 -11.48 -5.48 -16.56
CA LEU A 259 -11.43 -4.32 -17.43
C LEU A 259 -10.05 -4.18 -18.09
N HIS A 260 -8.97 -4.30 -17.31
CA HIS A 260 -7.61 -4.31 -17.83
C HIS A 260 -7.41 -5.40 -18.88
N ALA A 261 -7.86 -6.64 -18.62
CA ALA A 261 -7.77 -7.77 -19.54
C ALA A 261 -8.66 -7.63 -20.78
N GLY A 262 -9.64 -6.71 -20.77
CA GLY A 262 -10.68 -6.62 -21.80
C GLY A 262 -11.67 -7.79 -21.74
N ALA A 263 -11.84 -8.40 -20.57
CA ALA A 263 -12.86 -9.41 -20.31
C ALA A 263 -14.25 -8.75 -20.12
N ILE A 264 -14.27 -7.50 -19.65
CA ILE A 264 -15.46 -6.63 -19.57
C ILE A 264 -15.09 -5.21 -20.01
N ASP A 265 -16.11 -4.41 -20.31
CA ASP A 265 -15.98 -2.97 -20.50
C ASP A 265 -16.43 -2.20 -19.24
N ARG A 266 -16.59 -0.86 -19.36
CA ARG A 266 -17.01 0.00 -18.26
C ARG A 266 -18.46 -0.21 -17.82
N SER A 267 -19.29 -0.93 -18.57
CA SER A 267 -20.63 -1.33 -18.11
C SER A 267 -20.62 -2.42 -17.03
N GLY A 268 -19.48 -3.09 -16.83
CA GLY A 268 -19.34 -4.19 -15.90
C GLY A 268 -19.78 -5.51 -16.53
N GLY A 269 -20.35 -6.40 -15.73
CA GLY A 269 -20.90 -7.67 -16.20
C GLY A 269 -20.30 -8.90 -15.53
N ARG A 270 -20.68 -10.08 -16.03
CA ARG A 270 -20.27 -11.35 -15.44
C ARG A 270 -18.90 -11.77 -15.98
N VAL A 271 -18.02 -12.20 -15.08
CA VAL A 271 -16.69 -12.70 -15.40
C VAL A 271 -16.48 -14.06 -14.77
N ALA A 272 -15.58 -14.83 -15.37
CA ALA A 272 -15.12 -16.09 -14.85
C ALA A 272 -13.59 -16.07 -14.77
N ILE A 273 -13.07 -16.61 -13.69
CA ILE A 273 -11.63 -16.72 -13.44
C ILE A 273 -11.27 -18.14 -13.02
N MET A 274 -10.11 -18.59 -13.45
CA MET A 274 -9.51 -19.84 -12.98
C MET A 274 -8.34 -19.49 -12.07
N THR A 275 -8.33 -20.07 -10.87
CA THR A 275 -7.22 -19.88 -9.92
C THR A 275 -6.04 -20.78 -10.28
N MET A 276 -4.84 -20.32 -9.92
CA MET A 276 -3.57 -21.03 -10.09
C MET A 276 -2.68 -20.86 -8.86
N THR A 277 -1.63 -21.68 -8.79
CA THR A 277 -0.51 -21.43 -7.90
C THR A 277 0.21 -20.12 -8.26
N ASP A 278 0.98 -19.61 -7.31
CA ASP A 278 1.69 -18.33 -7.44
C ASP A 278 2.67 -18.34 -8.62
N GLN A 279 2.93 -17.16 -9.17
CA GLN A 279 3.91 -16.97 -10.25
C GLN A 279 5.21 -16.42 -9.68
N ASP A 280 6.31 -16.74 -10.35
CA ASP A 280 7.64 -16.25 -10.00
C ASP A 280 7.75 -14.73 -10.21
N ARG A 281 6.98 -14.23 -11.16
CA ARG A 281 6.92 -12.83 -11.53
C ARG A 281 5.57 -12.53 -12.19
N TYR A 282 5.06 -11.35 -11.89
CA TYR A 282 3.93 -10.74 -12.57
C TYR A 282 4.43 -9.55 -13.38
N GLU A 283 4.07 -9.51 -14.66
CA GLU A 283 4.40 -8.40 -15.55
C GLU A 283 3.34 -7.31 -15.46
N GLY A 284 3.75 -6.04 -15.42
CA GLY A 284 2.84 -4.89 -15.45
C GLY A 284 2.62 -4.40 -16.88
N SER A 285 1.44 -3.86 -17.16
CA SER A 285 1.08 -3.31 -18.47
C SER A 285 -0.04 -2.27 -18.36
N THR A 286 -0.30 -1.53 -19.43
CA THR A 286 -1.49 -0.67 -19.52
C THR A 286 -2.36 -1.18 -20.68
N HIS A 287 -3.57 -1.62 -20.35
CA HIS A 287 -4.57 -2.08 -21.31
C HIS A 287 -5.95 -1.53 -20.95
N ASN A 288 -6.75 -1.20 -21.97
CA ASN A 288 -8.14 -0.75 -21.81
C ASN A 288 -8.31 0.46 -20.85
N GLY A 289 -7.30 1.34 -20.79
CA GLY A 289 -7.30 2.50 -19.90
C GLY A 289 -7.06 2.18 -18.42
N VAL A 290 -6.64 0.96 -18.09
CA VAL A 290 -6.22 0.55 -16.75
C VAL A 290 -4.73 0.20 -16.78
N THR A 291 -3.99 0.56 -15.72
CA THR A 291 -2.58 0.19 -15.55
C THR A 291 -2.43 -0.86 -14.45
N SER A 292 -1.78 -1.97 -14.78
CA SER A 292 -1.30 -2.97 -13.83
C SER A 292 0.19 -2.79 -13.53
N LEU A 293 0.59 -3.18 -12.32
CA LEU A 293 1.97 -3.09 -11.86
C LEU A 293 2.67 -4.44 -12.00
N ALA A 294 3.98 -4.39 -12.25
CA ALA A 294 4.82 -5.57 -12.13
C ALA A 294 5.01 -5.92 -10.65
N TYR A 295 5.15 -7.21 -10.35
CA TYR A 295 5.36 -7.70 -8.99
C TYR A 295 6.28 -8.93 -8.97
N GLY A 296 7.23 -8.97 -8.04
CA GLY A 296 8.15 -10.09 -7.84
C GLY A 296 7.77 -10.95 -6.63
N ARG A 297 8.28 -12.20 -6.56
CA ARG A 297 7.94 -13.16 -5.49
C ARG A 297 8.09 -12.60 -4.08
N THR A 298 6.99 -12.48 -3.35
CA THR A 298 7.02 -12.60 -1.87
C THR A 298 5.74 -13.15 -1.25
N ASN A 299 4.64 -13.33 -1.98
CA ASN A 299 3.35 -13.61 -1.35
C ASN A 299 2.67 -14.80 -2.04
N ARG A 300 2.64 -15.98 -1.40
CA ARG A 300 2.00 -17.22 -1.87
C ARG A 300 0.46 -17.11 -1.96
N LEU A 301 -0.07 -16.04 -2.54
CA LEU A 301 -1.49 -15.75 -2.68
C LEU A 301 -2.07 -16.36 -3.97
N GLY A 302 -1.24 -17.06 -4.75
CA GLY A 302 -1.65 -17.64 -6.01
C GLY A 302 -1.80 -16.60 -7.10
N ALA A 303 -2.22 -17.08 -8.26
CA ALA A 303 -2.58 -16.26 -9.39
C ALA A 303 -4.00 -16.60 -9.86
N TYR A 304 -4.57 -15.77 -10.70
CA TYR A 304 -5.74 -16.13 -11.50
C TYR A 304 -5.63 -15.57 -12.92
N PHE A 305 -6.38 -16.15 -13.83
CA PHE A 305 -6.56 -15.66 -15.19
C PHE A 305 -8.04 -15.74 -15.59
N PHE A 306 -8.44 -14.94 -16.58
CA PHE A 306 -9.83 -14.90 -17.05
C PHE A 306 -10.12 -16.04 -18.03
N VAL A 307 -11.32 -16.61 -17.92
CA VAL A 307 -11.90 -17.57 -18.87
C VAL A 307 -13.16 -16.95 -19.50
N ARG A 308 -13.51 -17.31 -20.74
CA ARG A 308 -14.63 -16.80 -21.57
C ARG A 308 -15.39 -17.97 -22.15
#